data_AF-X0Y313-F1
#
_entry.id   AF-X0Y313-F1
#
_cell.length_a   1.000
_cell.length_b   1.000
_cell.length_c   1.000
_cell.angle_alpha   90.00
_cell.angle_beta   90.00
_cell.angle_gamma   90.00
#
_symmetry.space_group_name_H-M   'P 1'
#
loop_
_entity.id
_entity.type
_entity.pdbx_description
1 polymer ?
#
loop_
_entity_poly.entity_id
_entity_poly.type
_entity_poly.pdbx_seq_one_letter_code
_entity_poly.pdbx_strand_id
1 'polypeptide(L)'
;DAPLTRLAERNTYRAALINYQRARRDYYAFEDLVGQGLQERLRRIRLNQLNFEVQRAAVFVAISRVDESRLRLDTPPRKPGGEPTRLSDSFVERLTNDLASLLSAQNRILNIWVDQEIQRMSLDLDLGTMQLDGRGLWVDLGPVEGEADAGEPQDDWIDDAPLPPGDAEQIPVPPAEPNEVDGE
;
A
#
# COMPACT_ATOMS: atom_id res chain seq x y z
N ASP A 1 52.06 8.39 31.89
CA ASP A 1 50.81 7.78 31.47
C ASP A 1 51.08 6.34 31.03
N ALA A 2 50.33 5.37 31.56
CA ALA A 2 50.69 3.94 31.52
C ALA A 2 50.17 3.25 30.24
N PRO A 3 50.81 2.19 29.73
CA PRO A 3 50.35 1.48 28.53
C PRO A 3 48.96 0.82 28.68
N LEU A 4 48.54 0.49 29.91
CA LEU A 4 47.22 -0.09 30.18
C LEU A 4 46.06 0.90 30.00
N THR A 5 46.26 2.19 30.28
CA THR A 5 45.22 3.22 30.14
C THR A 5 44.89 3.45 28.67
N ARG A 6 45.90 3.50 27.79
CA ARG A 6 45.71 3.64 26.33
C ARG A 6 44.93 2.47 25.69
N LEU A 7 45.17 1.24 26.15
CA LEU A 7 44.44 0.06 25.64
C LEU A 7 42.96 0.09 26.04
N ALA A 8 42.66 0.52 27.27
CA ALA A 8 41.28 0.68 27.73
C ALA A 8 40.54 1.77 26.93
N GLU A 9 41.17 2.93 26.72
CA GLU A 9 40.64 4.03 25.91
C GLU A 9 40.36 3.59 24.47
N ARG A 10 41.28 2.86 23.83
CA ARG A 10 41.09 2.30 22.49
C ARG A 10 39.90 1.35 22.41
N ASN A 11 39.74 0.49 23.41
CA ASN A 11 38.62 -0.46 23.44
C ASN A 11 37.28 0.26 23.60
N THR A 12 37.21 1.27 24.48
CA THR A 12 36.02 2.11 24.63
C THR A 12 35.68 2.84 23.34
N TYR A 13 36.68 3.42 22.66
CA TYR A 13 36.50 4.09 21.38
C TYR A 13 36.00 3.13 20.28
N ARG A 14 36.62 1.94 20.17
CA ARG A 14 36.17 0.91 19.21
C ARG A 14 34.73 0.47 19.49
N ALA A 15 34.36 0.31 20.76
CA ALA A 15 32.99 -0.03 21.13
C ALA A 15 32.01 1.08 20.72
N ALA A 16 32.35 2.35 20.95
CA ALA A 16 31.55 3.49 20.52
C ALA A 16 31.37 3.54 18.98
N LEU A 17 32.46 3.32 18.23
CA LEU A 17 32.41 3.27 16.76
C LEU A 17 31.52 2.12 16.26
N ILE A 18 31.64 0.93 16.83
CA ILE A 18 30.79 -0.22 16.47
C ILE A 18 29.32 0.09 16.77
N ASN A 19 29.02 0.69 17.92
CA ASN A 19 27.66 1.06 18.30
C ASN A 19 27.07 2.09 17.34
N TYR A 20 27.84 3.11 16.95
CA TYR A 20 27.44 4.08 15.94
C TYR A 20 27.14 3.41 14.59
N GLN A 21 28.03 2.54 14.10
CA GLN A 21 27.83 1.82 12.83
C GLN A 21 26.65 0.84 12.89
N ARG A 22 26.29 0.33 14.08
CA ARG A 22 25.06 -0.46 14.27
C ARG A 22 23.83 0.43 14.18
N ALA A 23 23.79 1.52 14.95
CA ALA A 23 22.67 2.47 14.94
C ALA A 23 22.40 3.03 13.53
N ARG A 24 23.46 3.34 12.77
CA ARG A 24 23.34 3.80 11.38
C ARG A 24 22.71 2.75 10.46
N ARG A 25 23.08 1.48 10.59
CA ARG A 25 22.46 0.39 9.80
C ARG A 25 21.01 0.16 10.20
N ASP A 26 20.72 0.23 11.49
CA ASP A 26 19.35 0.09 12.01
C ASP A 26 18.45 1.23 11.48
N TYR A 27 18.99 2.45 11.36
CA TYR A 27 18.31 3.59 10.74
C TYR A 27 17.97 3.36 9.27
N TYR A 28 18.94 3.00 8.43
CA TYR A 28 18.67 2.74 7.01
C TYR A 28 17.71 1.55 6.81
N ALA A 29 17.85 0.49 7.61
CA ALA A 29 16.92 -0.64 7.56
C ALA A 29 15.49 -0.23 7.93
N PHE A 30 15.33 0.75 8.84
CA PHE A 30 14.03 1.31 9.17
C PHE A 30 13.45 2.14 8.03
N GLU A 31 14.24 3.03 7.42
CA GLU A 31 13.80 3.81 6.24
C GLU A 31 13.34 2.90 5.10
N ASP A 32 14.13 1.87 4.78
CA ASP A 32 13.79 0.89 3.75
C ASP A 32 12.48 0.16 4.07
N LEU A 33 12.27 -0.22 5.33
CA LEU A 33 11.04 -0.89 5.77
C LEU A 33 9.82 0.01 5.56
N VAL A 34 9.92 1.29 5.94
CA VAL A 34 8.84 2.27 5.73
C VAL A 34 8.56 2.45 4.24
N GLY A 35 9.59 2.64 3.41
CA GLY A 35 9.45 2.80 1.97
C GLY A 35 8.81 1.59 1.28
N GLN A 36 9.25 0.38 1.63
CA GLN A 36 8.65 -0.87 1.12
C GLN A 36 7.20 -1.02 1.56
N GLY A 37 6.87 -0.69 2.80
CA GLY A 37 5.50 -0.71 3.31
C GLY A 37 4.57 0.22 2.53
N LEU A 38 5.03 1.45 2.24
CA LEU A 38 4.26 2.42 1.45
C LEU A 38 4.04 1.93 0.01
N GLN A 39 5.08 1.42 -0.65
CA GLN A 39 4.95 0.90 -2.02
C GLN A 39 3.97 -0.28 -2.10
N GLU A 40 4.04 -1.21 -1.15
CA GLU A 40 3.12 -2.34 -1.09
C GLU A 40 1.67 -1.86 -0.89
N ARG A 41 1.46 -0.84 -0.04
CA ARG A 41 0.15 -0.22 0.15
C ARG A 41 -0.38 0.42 -1.14
N LEU A 42 0.43 1.19 -1.85
CA LEU A 42 0.04 1.82 -3.11
C LEU A 42 -0.31 0.78 -4.19
N ARG A 43 0.49 -0.28 -4.31
CA ARG A 43 0.20 -1.41 -5.22
C ARG A 43 -1.12 -2.09 -4.87
N ARG A 44 -1.39 -2.31 -3.58
CA ARG A 44 -2.64 -2.88 -3.10
C ARG A 44 -3.85 -1.99 -3.41
N ILE A 45 -3.73 -0.68 -3.22
CA ILE A 45 -4.77 0.29 -3.60
C ILE A 45 -5.05 0.20 -5.10
N ARG A 46 -4.00 0.17 -5.92
CA ARG A 46 -4.15 0.05 -7.37
C ARG A 46 -4.85 -1.26 -7.78
N LEU A 47 -4.47 -2.38 -7.17
CA LEU A 47 -5.13 -3.67 -7.40
C LEU A 47 -6.62 -3.61 -7.02
N ASN A 48 -6.95 -2.97 -5.91
CA ASN A 48 -8.34 -2.82 -5.48
C ASN A 48 -9.15 -1.92 -6.41
N GLN A 49 -8.58 -0.83 -6.93
CA GLN A 49 -9.22 -0.02 -7.97
C GLN A 49 -9.56 -0.86 -9.21
N LEU A 50 -8.61 -1.68 -9.68
CA LEU A 50 -8.85 -2.58 -10.82
C LEU A 50 -9.93 -3.62 -10.52
N ASN A 51 -9.94 -4.19 -9.31
CA ASN A 51 -10.97 -5.14 -8.91
C ASN A 51 -12.35 -4.47 -8.83
N PHE A 52 -12.43 -3.22 -8.37
CA PHE A 52 -13.66 -2.44 -8.38
C PHE A 52 -14.23 -2.29 -9.79
N GLU A 53 -13.39 -1.97 -10.78
CA GLU A 53 -13.77 -1.90 -12.19
C GLU A 53 -14.33 -3.24 -12.72
N VAL A 54 -13.67 -4.35 -12.36
CA VAL A 54 -14.14 -5.70 -12.72
C VAL A 54 -15.49 -6.00 -12.09
N GLN A 55 -15.70 -5.68 -10.81
CA GLN A 55 -16.99 -5.91 -10.18
C GLN A 55 -18.08 -5.00 -10.71
N ARG A 56 -17.74 -3.76 -11.09
CA ARG A 56 -18.69 -2.88 -11.78
C ARG A 56 -19.17 -3.51 -13.07
N ALA A 57 -18.28 -4.08 -13.88
CA ALA A 57 -18.66 -4.83 -15.07
C ALA A 57 -19.49 -6.08 -14.74
N ALA A 58 -19.17 -6.81 -13.67
CA ALA A 58 -19.93 -7.98 -13.24
C ALA A 58 -21.37 -7.64 -12.84
N VAL A 59 -21.59 -6.49 -12.18
CA VAL A 59 -22.93 -5.98 -11.89
C VAL A 59 -23.71 -5.71 -13.18
N PHE A 60 -23.11 -5.03 -14.16
CA PHE A 60 -23.76 -4.80 -15.45
C PHE A 60 -24.16 -6.12 -16.14
N VAL A 61 -23.27 -7.11 -16.17
CA VAL A 61 -23.58 -8.44 -16.73
C VAL A 61 -24.73 -9.11 -15.98
N ALA A 62 -24.76 -9.02 -14.65
CA ALA A 62 -25.83 -9.62 -13.85
C ALA A 62 -27.19 -8.94 -14.10
N ILE A 63 -27.21 -7.62 -14.28
CA ILE A 63 -28.41 -6.87 -14.68
C ILE A 63 -28.92 -7.37 -16.04
N SER A 64 -28.05 -7.44 -17.04
CA SER A 64 -28.43 -7.92 -18.39
C SER A 64 -29.02 -9.33 -18.36
N ARG A 65 -28.50 -10.23 -17.51
CA ARG A 65 -29.05 -11.59 -17.35
C ARG A 65 -30.46 -11.57 -16.75
N VAL A 66 -30.71 -10.73 -15.75
CA VAL A 66 -32.05 -10.56 -15.18
C VAL A 66 -33.02 -10.04 -16.24
N ASP A 67 -32.59 -9.08 -17.05
CA ASP A 67 -33.41 -8.53 -18.14
C ASP A 67 -33.73 -9.59 -19.21
N GLU A 68 -32.75 -10.39 -19.63
CA GLU A 68 -32.97 -11.52 -20.55
C GLU A 68 -33.95 -12.55 -20.00
N SER A 69 -33.83 -12.89 -18.71
CA SER A 69 -34.73 -13.85 -18.06
C SER A 69 -36.16 -13.30 -17.93
N ARG A 70 -36.33 -11.99 -17.71
CA ARG A 70 -37.63 -11.32 -17.77
C ARG A 70 -38.23 -11.34 -19.17
N LEU A 71 -37.45 -10.99 -20.20
CA LEU A 71 -37.92 -11.03 -21.59
C LEU A 71 -38.36 -12.44 -22.03
N ARG A 72 -37.66 -13.48 -21.58
CA ARG A 72 -38.04 -14.88 -21.82
C ARG A 72 -39.32 -15.29 -21.09
N LEU A 73 -39.61 -14.67 -19.94
CA LEU A 73 -40.87 -14.86 -19.22
C LEU A 73 -42.04 -14.24 -20.00
N ASP A 74 -41.84 -13.03 -20.51
CA ASP A 74 -42.84 -12.29 -21.29
C ASP A 74 -43.06 -12.88 -22.69
N THR A 75 -42.01 -13.46 -23.29
CA THR A 75 -42.06 -14.11 -24.60
C THR A 75 -41.57 -15.56 -24.51
N PRO A 76 -42.44 -16.51 -24.11
CA PRO A 76 -42.08 -17.92 -24.09
C PRO A 76 -41.67 -18.39 -25.50
N PRO A 77 -40.59 -19.17 -25.64
CA PRO A 77 -40.16 -19.67 -26.95
C PRO A 77 -41.29 -20.48 -27.60
N ARG A 78 -41.74 -20.04 -28.78
CA ARG A 78 -42.68 -20.78 -29.62
C ARG A 78 -41.91 -21.77 -30.47
N LYS A 79 -42.32 -23.04 -30.49
CA LYS A 79 -41.82 -23.98 -31.51
C LYS A 79 -42.33 -23.53 -32.88
N PRO A 80 -41.53 -23.57 -33.95
CA PRO A 80 -42.03 -23.28 -35.30
C PRO A 80 -43.16 -24.28 -35.64
N GLY A 81 -44.38 -23.77 -35.78
CA GLY A 81 -45.60 -24.55 -36.04
C GLY A 81 -46.28 -25.20 -34.81
N GLY A 82 -45.84 -24.89 -33.58
CA GLY A 82 -46.36 -25.52 -32.36
C GLY A 82 -46.94 -24.54 -31.33
N GLU A 83 -47.75 -25.07 -30.41
CA GLU A 83 -48.33 -24.34 -29.27
C GLU A 83 -47.23 -23.62 -28.44
N PRO A 84 -47.57 -22.48 -27.80
CA PRO A 84 -46.66 -21.81 -26.89
C PRO A 84 -46.15 -22.78 -25.81
N THR A 85 -44.84 -22.81 -25.59
CA THR A 85 -44.25 -23.57 -24.48
C THR A 85 -44.85 -23.03 -23.19
N ARG A 86 -45.56 -23.87 -22.42
CA ARG A 86 -46.09 -23.48 -21.11
C ARG A 86 -44.93 -22.96 -20.24
N LEU A 87 -45.19 -21.91 -19.46
CA LEU A 87 -44.31 -21.46 -18.39
C LEU A 87 -43.94 -22.67 -17.52
N SER A 88 -42.70 -23.14 -17.63
CA SER A 88 -42.17 -24.27 -16.87
C SER A 88 -41.48 -23.78 -15.59
N ASP A 89 -41.47 -24.64 -14.58
CA ASP A 89 -40.77 -24.45 -13.29
C ASP A 89 -39.32 -23.96 -13.47
N SER A 90 -38.64 -24.50 -14.48
CA SER A 90 -37.27 -24.14 -14.86
C SER A 90 -37.05 -22.66 -15.26
N PHE A 91 -38.11 -21.94 -15.70
CA PHE A 91 -37.99 -20.49 -15.97
C PHE A 91 -38.01 -19.68 -14.67
N VAL A 92 -38.83 -20.08 -13.70
CA VAL A 92 -38.90 -19.43 -12.38
C VAL A 92 -37.60 -19.69 -11.60
N GLU A 93 -37.07 -20.91 -11.66
CA GLU A 93 -35.76 -21.25 -11.10
C GLU A 93 -34.65 -20.40 -11.71
N ARG A 94 -34.65 -20.22 -13.04
CA ARG A 94 -33.64 -19.39 -13.73
C ARG A 94 -33.69 -17.94 -13.28
N LEU A 95 -34.87 -17.32 -13.28
CA LEU A 95 -35.02 -15.94 -12.82
C LEU A 95 -34.56 -15.79 -11.37
N THR A 96 -34.89 -16.75 -10.51
CA THR A 96 -34.45 -16.76 -9.11
C THR A 96 -32.92 -16.82 -9.01
N ASN A 97 -32.28 -17.68 -9.80
CA ASN A 97 -30.82 -17.78 -9.86
C ASN A 97 -30.14 -16.50 -10.39
N ASP A 98 -30.74 -15.84 -11.38
CA ASP A 98 -30.23 -14.58 -11.93
C ASP A 98 -30.36 -13.43 -10.93
N LEU A 99 -31.49 -13.34 -10.21
CA LEU A 99 -31.68 -12.37 -9.13
C LEU A 99 -30.71 -12.61 -7.97
N ALA A 100 -30.48 -13.87 -7.58
CA ALA A 100 -29.49 -14.22 -6.58
C ALA A 100 -28.06 -13.83 -7.02
N SER A 101 -27.74 -14.03 -8.30
CA SER A 101 -26.46 -13.63 -8.88
C SER A 101 -26.28 -12.11 -8.87
N LEU A 102 -27.33 -11.35 -9.21
CA LEU A 102 -27.31 -9.88 -9.15
C LEU A 102 -27.14 -9.36 -7.73
N LEU A 103 -27.85 -9.92 -6.74
CA LEU A 103 -27.66 -9.55 -5.33
C LEU A 103 -26.23 -9.84 -4.86
N SER A 104 -25.68 -10.99 -5.25
CA SER A 104 -24.28 -11.36 -4.95
C SER A 104 -23.29 -10.37 -5.56
N ALA A 105 -23.50 -9.94 -6.82
CA ALA A 105 -22.66 -8.95 -7.48
C ALA A 105 -22.75 -7.57 -6.79
N GLN A 106 -23.94 -7.15 -6.39
CA GLN A 106 -24.16 -5.90 -5.64
C GLN A 106 -23.46 -5.92 -4.27
N ASN A 107 -23.62 -7.00 -3.51
CA ASN A 107 -22.93 -7.14 -2.22
C ASN A 107 -21.41 -7.13 -2.39
N ARG A 108 -20.91 -7.78 -3.44
CA ARG A 108 -19.47 -7.84 -3.72
C ARG A 108 -18.89 -6.46 -4.07
N ILE A 109 -19.56 -5.68 -4.93
CA ILE A 109 -19.08 -4.34 -5.27
C ILE A 109 -19.13 -3.39 -4.06
N LEU A 110 -20.16 -3.50 -3.22
CA LEU A 110 -20.26 -2.71 -1.98
C LEU A 110 -19.08 -3.01 -1.03
N ASN A 111 -18.76 -4.28 -0.83
CA ASN A 111 -17.64 -4.66 0.02
C ASN A 111 -16.30 -4.13 -0.52
N ILE A 112 -16.07 -4.21 -1.83
CA ILE A 112 -14.84 -3.69 -2.44
C ILE A 112 -14.76 -2.17 -2.36
N TRP A 113 -15.90 -1.48 -2.47
CA TRP A 113 -15.96 -0.03 -2.28
C TRP A 113 -15.59 0.35 -0.83
N VAL A 114 -16.13 -0.34 0.17
CA VAL A 114 -15.77 -0.11 1.58
C VAL A 114 -14.28 -0.41 1.82
N ASP A 115 -13.76 -1.51 1.27
CA ASP A 115 -12.34 -1.86 1.39
C ASP A 115 -11.44 -0.81 0.74
N GLN A 116 -11.84 -0.27 -0.42
CA GLN A 116 -11.14 0.84 -1.08
C GLN A 116 -11.09 2.06 -0.16
N GLU A 117 -12.21 2.39 0.47
CA GLU A 117 -12.31 3.57 1.33
C GLU A 117 -11.43 3.45 2.59
N ILE A 118 -11.44 2.29 3.23
CA ILE A 118 -10.57 2.00 4.38
C ILE A 118 -9.09 2.13 3.99
N GLN A 119 -8.71 1.68 2.80
CA GLN A 119 -7.33 1.78 2.34
C GLN A 119 -6.89 3.22 2.09
N ARG A 120 -7.78 4.07 1.61
CA ARG A 120 -7.53 5.50 1.41
C ARG A 120 -7.36 6.22 2.74
N MET A 121 -8.28 5.99 3.68
CA MET A 121 -8.16 6.51 5.04
C MET A 121 -6.84 6.06 5.71
N SER A 122 -6.46 4.80 5.55
CA SER A 122 -5.21 4.29 6.11
C SER A 122 -3.98 4.87 5.41
N LEU A 123 -4.05 5.16 4.11
CA LEU A 123 -2.96 5.85 3.41
C LEU A 123 -2.82 7.29 3.91
N ASP A 124 -3.92 8.01 4.05
CA ASP A 124 -3.90 9.38 4.58
C ASP A 124 -3.39 9.44 6.03
N LEU A 125 -3.70 8.40 6.83
CA LEU A 125 -3.14 8.27 8.16
C LEU A 125 -1.63 8.04 8.12
N ASP A 126 -1.17 7.09 7.29
CA ASP A 126 0.24 6.70 7.18
C ASP A 126 1.10 7.87 6.63
N LEU A 127 0.53 8.70 5.74
CA LEU A 127 1.19 9.89 5.18
C LEU A 127 1.04 11.14 6.08
N GLY A 128 0.23 11.08 7.13
CA GLY A 128 -0.08 12.23 7.98
C GLY A 128 -0.92 13.32 7.28
N THR A 129 -1.53 13.01 6.14
CA THR A 129 -2.39 13.91 5.35
C THR A 129 -3.86 13.84 5.75
N MET A 130 -4.21 12.98 6.71
CA MET A 130 -5.58 12.79 7.19
C MET A 130 -6.20 14.09 7.69
N GLN A 131 -7.31 14.48 7.05
CA GLN A 131 -8.14 15.58 7.50
C GLN A 131 -9.41 15.04 8.16
N LEU A 132 -9.79 15.65 9.27
CA LEU A 132 -11.00 15.34 10.01
C LEU A 132 -11.96 16.54 9.97
N ASP A 133 -13.25 16.27 9.82
CA ASP A 133 -14.29 17.29 9.94
C ASP A 133 -14.49 17.71 11.41
N GLY A 134 -15.35 18.71 11.66
CA GLY A 134 -15.66 19.17 13.02
C GLY A 134 -16.33 18.12 13.93
N ARG A 135 -16.67 16.94 13.41
CA ARG A 135 -17.23 15.80 14.14
C ARG A 135 -16.21 14.66 14.32
N GLY A 136 -14.98 14.84 13.84
CA GLY A 136 -13.93 13.83 13.89
C GLY A 136 -14.05 12.74 12.84
N LEU A 137 -14.84 12.94 11.78
CA LEU A 137 -14.95 12.01 10.65
C LEU A 137 -13.92 12.38 9.59
N TRP A 138 -13.30 11.36 8.98
CA TRP A 138 -12.37 11.56 7.86
C TRP A 138 -13.04 12.28 6.69
N VAL A 139 -12.34 13.27 6.14
CA VAL A 139 -12.74 14.01 4.95
C VAL A 139 -12.00 13.42 3.76
N ASP A 140 -12.77 12.90 2.80
CA ASP A 140 -12.24 12.40 1.55
C ASP A 140 -11.67 13.54 0.68
N LEU A 141 -10.35 13.51 0.42
CA LEU A 141 -9.62 14.48 -0.41
C LEU A 141 -9.67 14.17 -1.92
N GLY A 142 -10.32 13.09 -2.33
CA GLY A 142 -10.43 12.66 -3.72
C GLY A 142 -9.48 11.52 -4.08
N PRO A 143 -9.59 10.97 -5.31
CA PRO A 143 -8.87 9.77 -5.71
C PRO A 143 -7.36 9.91 -5.53
N VAL A 144 -6.72 8.84 -5.07
CA VAL A 144 -5.25 8.75 -5.07
C VAL A 144 -4.84 8.51 -6.52
N GLU A 145 -4.66 9.59 -7.27
CA GLU A 145 -4.10 9.54 -8.61
C GLU A 145 -2.58 9.33 -8.48
N GLY A 146 -2.06 8.31 -9.16
CA GLY A 146 -0.62 8.07 -9.25
C GLY A 146 0.12 9.15 -10.05
N GLU A 147 -0.62 10.04 -10.71
CA GLU A 147 -0.14 11.31 -11.25
C GLU A 147 -0.01 12.35 -10.12
N ALA A 148 0.88 12.07 -9.15
CA ALA A 148 1.72 13.17 -8.72
C ALA A 148 2.48 13.56 -9.99
N ASP A 149 2.26 14.78 -10.48
CA ASP A 149 3.16 15.46 -11.39
C ASP A 149 4.57 15.02 -10.99
N ALA A 150 5.19 14.17 -11.81
CA ALA A 150 6.60 13.91 -11.72
C ALA A 150 7.28 15.19 -12.22
N GLY A 151 7.05 16.30 -11.49
CA GLY A 151 8.10 17.27 -11.25
C GLY A 151 9.30 16.41 -10.98
N GLU A 152 10.28 16.55 -11.86
CA GLU A 152 11.50 15.76 -11.89
C GLU A 152 11.91 15.44 -10.46
N PRO A 153 12.35 14.20 -10.14
CA PRO A 153 12.79 13.89 -8.79
C PRO A 153 13.74 14.99 -8.37
N GLN A 154 13.23 15.90 -7.55
CA GLN A 154 13.99 17.02 -7.08
C GLN A 154 14.85 16.32 -6.05
N ASP A 155 16.06 15.98 -6.51
CA ASP A 155 17.12 15.31 -5.75
C ASP A 155 17.56 16.15 -4.54
N ASP A 156 16.85 17.25 -4.25
CA ASP A 156 17.02 18.13 -3.09
C ASP A 156 16.61 17.46 -1.77
N TRP A 157 15.87 16.33 -1.78
CA TRP A 157 15.48 15.64 -0.55
C TRP A 157 16.60 14.74 0.04
N ILE A 158 17.71 14.56 -0.67
CA ILE A 158 18.88 13.83 -0.15
C ILE A 158 19.94 14.80 0.40
N ASP A 159 19.94 16.07 -0.01
CA ASP A 159 20.98 17.05 0.39
C ASP A 159 20.63 17.85 1.67
N ASP A 160 19.36 17.92 2.09
CA ASP A 160 18.93 18.78 3.23
C ASP A 160 18.27 18.02 4.39
N ALA A 161 18.19 16.68 4.32
CA ALA A 161 18.07 15.90 5.56
C ALA A 161 19.32 16.24 6.38
N PRO A 162 19.20 16.66 7.66
CA PRO A 162 20.38 16.88 8.47
C PRO A 162 21.15 15.58 8.44
N LEU A 163 22.30 15.61 7.75
CA LEU A 163 23.27 14.53 7.80
C LEU A 163 23.34 14.15 9.27
N PRO A 164 23.17 12.86 9.64
CA PRO A 164 23.43 12.45 11.01
C PRO A 164 24.77 13.11 11.39
N PRO A 165 24.87 13.83 12.52
CA PRO A 165 26.03 14.67 12.79
C PRO A 165 27.27 13.79 12.66
N GLY A 166 28.01 13.94 11.55
CA GLY A 166 28.84 12.82 11.11
C GLY A 166 29.67 13.04 9.85
N ASP A 167 29.21 13.84 8.89
CA ASP A 167 30.08 14.18 7.73
C ASP A 167 31.09 15.29 8.03
N ALA A 168 31.05 15.91 9.22
CA ALA A 168 31.90 17.04 9.56
C ALA A 168 32.85 16.85 10.77
N GLU A 169 32.82 15.72 11.48
CA GLU A 169 33.86 15.46 12.47
C GLU A 169 34.62 14.19 12.08
N GLN A 170 35.76 14.43 11.45
CA GLN A 170 36.92 13.54 11.51
C GLN A 170 36.93 12.91 12.89
N ILE A 171 36.53 11.64 12.98
CA ILE A 171 36.72 10.93 14.23
C ILE A 171 38.22 11.00 14.46
N PRO A 172 38.71 11.62 15.56
CA PRO A 172 40.12 11.92 15.68
C PRO A 172 40.90 10.63 15.47
N VAL A 173 41.75 10.64 14.44
CA VAL A 173 42.71 9.56 14.25
C VAL A 173 43.46 9.45 15.57
N PRO A 174 43.53 8.27 16.20
CA PRO A 174 44.26 8.11 17.44
C PRO A 174 45.67 8.70 17.24
N PRO A 175 46.23 9.42 18.23
CA PRO A 175 47.57 9.97 18.09
C PRO A 175 48.51 8.84 17.67
N ALA A 176 49.21 9.04 16.55
CA ALA A 176 50.16 8.08 16.05
C ALA A 176 51.14 7.74 17.18
N GLU A 177 51.31 6.44 17.44
CA GLU A 177 52.32 5.97 18.39
C GLU A 177 53.67 6.58 17.99
N PRO A 178 54.43 7.19 18.92
CA PRO A 178 55.81 7.52 18.62
C PRO A 178 56.54 6.21 18.36
N ASN A 179 57.11 6.07 17.16
CA ASN A 179 57.93 4.93 16.78
C ASN A 179 58.87 4.59 17.93
N GLU A 180 58.81 3.34 18.40
CA GLU A 180 59.85 2.74 19.24
C GLU A 180 61.16 2.89 18.47
N VAL A 181 61.94 3.90 18.85
CA VAL A 181 63.33 4.00 18.42
C VAL A 181 64.05 2.96 19.26
N ASP A 182 64.32 1.81 18.66
CA ASP A 182 65.31 0.86 19.15
C ASP A 182 66.60 1.64 19.44
N GLY A 183 66.92 1.76 20.72
CA GLY A 183 68.13 2.39 21.23
C GLY A 183 68.78 1.47 22.26
N GLU A 184 69.76 0.70 21.76
CA GLU A 184 70.91 0.03 22.39
C GLU A 184 70.81 -0.49 23.84
#